data_AF-A0A853ANN6-F1
#
_entry.id   AF-A0A853ANN6-F1
#
_cell.length_a   1.000
_cell.length_b   1.000
_cell.length_c   1.000
_cell.angle_alpha   90.00
_cell.angle_beta   90.00
_cell.angle_gamma   90.00
#
_symmetry.space_group_name_H-M   'P 1'
#
loop_
_entity.id
_entity.type
_entity.pdbx_description
1 polymer ?
#
loop_
_entity_poly.entity_id
_entity_poly.type
_entity_poly.pdbx_seq_one_letter_code
_entity_poly.pdbx_strand_id
1 'polypeptide(L)'
;MEPLPDAAEHRAFFHEVREAHRRDGVAAALHVMAAGTAGGDDSPPPPRAAPPRAEDRTAANLPVFLEHVLTQFTAHLPDLDTLRARSDRLVLAAGRDSAGQLLRRPAEHLAQRTGARFAEFPGGHAGATQHPRDFAAALRRVLDAQR
;
A
#
# COMPACT_ATOMS: atom_id res chain seq x y z
N MET A 1 -9.09 12.21 -14.76
CA MET A 1 -10.18 11.25 -14.46
C MET A 1 -9.83 10.54 -13.18
N GLU A 2 -10.73 10.51 -12.21
CA GLU A 2 -10.48 9.95 -10.90
C GLU A 2 -10.32 8.42 -10.95
N PRO A 3 -9.33 7.82 -10.25
CA PRO A 3 -8.98 6.41 -10.39
C PRO A 3 -9.83 5.48 -9.51
N LEU A 4 -10.72 5.97 -8.65
CA LEU A 4 -11.68 5.13 -7.93
C LEU A 4 -13.00 5.89 -7.77
N PRO A 5 -14.17 5.23 -7.85
CA PRO A 5 -15.47 5.90 -7.71
C PRO A 5 -15.69 6.53 -6.32
N ASP A 6 -14.99 6.04 -5.30
CA ASP A 6 -15.03 6.45 -3.90
C ASP A 6 -13.73 7.12 -3.43
N ALA A 7 -12.92 7.63 -4.37
CA ALA A 7 -11.67 8.29 -4.03
C ALA A 7 -11.84 9.53 -3.13
N ALA A 8 -13.01 10.19 -3.16
CA ALA A 8 -13.33 11.27 -2.21
C ALA A 8 -13.43 10.76 -0.76
N GLU A 9 -14.05 9.60 -0.55
CA GLU A 9 -14.17 8.98 0.77
C GLU A 9 -12.79 8.56 1.31
N HIS A 10 -11.95 7.98 0.45
CA HIS A 10 -10.58 7.61 0.84
C HIS A 10 -9.71 8.82 1.18
N ARG A 11 -9.82 9.92 0.42
CA ARG A 11 -9.12 11.17 0.74
C ARG A 11 -9.60 11.75 2.07
N ALA A 12 -10.92 11.77 2.30
CA ALA A 12 -11.48 12.23 3.56
C ALA A 12 -10.98 11.38 4.74
N PHE A 13 -10.90 10.06 4.58
CA PHE A 13 -10.33 9.16 5.57
C PHE A 13 -8.87 9.50 5.93
N PHE A 14 -7.99 9.69 4.94
CA PHE A 14 -6.59 10.03 5.22
C PHE A 14 -6.42 11.46 5.76
N HIS A 15 -7.34 12.37 5.44
CA HIS A 15 -7.43 13.66 6.12
C HIS A 15 -7.79 13.49 7.60
N GLU A 16 -8.75 12.63 7.94
CA GLU A 16 -9.12 12.37 9.33
C GLU A 16 -7.97 11.74 10.13
N VAL A 17 -7.18 10.85 9.53
CA VAL A 17 -5.97 10.30 10.17
C VAL A 17 -4.99 11.43 10.54
N ARG A 18 -4.80 12.41 9.65
CA ARG A 18 -3.93 13.56 9.91
C ARG A 18 -4.52 14.50 10.95
N GLU A 19 -5.83 14.72 10.96
CA GLU A 19 -6.47 15.55 11.99
C GLU A 19 -6.43 14.86 13.36
N ALA A 20 -6.59 13.54 13.44
CA ALA A 20 -6.35 12.77 14.66
C ALA A 20 -4.89 12.91 15.15
N HIS A 21 -3.91 12.93 14.24
CA HIS A 21 -2.51 13.22 14.60
C HIS A 21 -2.36 14.59 15.26
N ARG A 22 -3.00 15.63 14.70
CA ARG A 22 -2.92 17.00 15.19
C ARG A 22 -3.62 17.20 16.54
N ARG A 23 -4.74 16.53 16.76
CA ARG A 23 -5.52 16.63 18.01
C ARG A 23 -4.89 15.81 19.14
N ASP A 24 -4.57 14.55 18.86
CA ASP A 24 -4.36 13.53 19.89
C ASP A 24 -3.01 12.78 19.73
N GLY A 25 -2.20 13.17 18.75
CA GLY A 25 -0.85 12.63 18.55
C GLY A 25 -0.80 11.35 17.71
N VAL A 26 0.42 10.81 17.57
CA VAL A 26 0.74 9.70 16.66
C VAL A 26 -0.07 8.43 16.94
N ALA A 27 -0.25 8.06 18.21
CA ALA A 27 -0.93 6.83 18.58
C ALA A 27 -2.41 6.84 18.13
N ALA A 28 -3.11 7.97 18.30
CA ALA A 28 -4.47 8.14 17.83
C ALA A 28 -4.57 8.05 16.31
N ALA A 29 -3.65 8.69 15.58
CA ALA A 29 -3.60 8.61 14.12
C ALA A 29 -3.38 7.18 13.61
N LEU A 30 -2.46 6.43 14.23
CA LEU A 30 -2.24 5.02 13.89
C LEU A 30 -3.47 4.16 14.18
N HIS A 31 -4.19 4.43 15.27
CA HIS A 31 -5.42 3.72 15.59
C HIS A 31 -6.50 3.95 14.51
N VAL A 32 -6.74 5.21 14.12
CA VAL A 32 -7.67 5.56 13.03
C VAL A 32 -7.22 4.92 11.71
N MET A 33 -5.93 4.99 11.40
CA MET A 33 -5.36 4.40 10.19
C MET A 33 -5.57 2.88 10.15
N ALA A 34 -5.24 2.18 11.23
CA ALA A 34 -5.44 0.74 11.34
C ALA A 34 -6.91 0.38 11.16
N ALA A 35 -7.83 1.05 11.85
CA ALA A 35 -9.26 0.78 11.76
C ALA A 35 -9.83 0.95 10.34
N GLY A 36 -9.37 1.95 9.58
CA GLY A 36 -9.88 2.19 8.22
C GLY A 36 -9.12 1.46 7.10
N THR A 37 -7.93 0.93 7.37
CA THR A 37 -7.16 0.13 6.39
C THR A 37 -7.25 -1.38 6.63
N ALA A 38 -7.73 -1.81 7.80
CA ALA A 38 -7.86 -3.21 8.17
C ALA A 38 -8.96 -3.91 7.35
N GLY A 39 -8.52 -4.67 6.36
CA GLY A 39 -8.95 -6.08 6.23
C GLY A 39 -7.70 -6.95 6.41
N GLY A 40 -7.85 -8.24 6.68
CA GLY A 40 -6.89 -9.07 7.42
C GLY A 40 -5.45 -9.19 6.92
N ASP A 41 -4.49 -8.82 7.77
CA ASP A 41 -3.51 -9.76 8.33
C ASP A 41 -2.86 -9.06 9.53
N ASP A 42 -3.31 -9.42 10.73
CA ASP A 42 -2.73 -8.98 12.02
C ASP A 42 -1.50 -9.81 12.41
N SER A 43 -1.05 -10.74 11.54
CA SER A 43 0.15 -11.50 11.82
C SER A 43 1.34 -10.54 11.84
N PRO A 44 1.99 -10.36 13.00
CA PRO A 44 3.18 -9.53 13.05
C PRO A 44 4.17 -10.07 12.02
N PRO A 45 4.88 -9.17 11.28
CA PRO A 45 5.94 -9.63 10.40
C PRO A 45 6.86 -10.56 11.21
N PRO A 46 7.37 -11.65 10.61
CA PRO A 46 8.31 -12.50 11.32
C PRO A 46 9.42 -11.62 11.88
N PRO A 47 9.92 -11.89 13.10
CA PRO A 47 10.84 -11.01 13.79
C PRO A 47 12.12 -10.90 12.98
N ARG A 48 12.15 -9.90 12.10
CA ARG A 48 13.35 -9.34 11.54
C ARG A 48 13.46 -7.99 12.23
N ALA A 49 14.05 -8.01 13.42
CA ALA A 49 14.39 -6.79 14.13
C ALA A 49 15.13 -5.89 13.15
N ALA A 50 14.54 -4.75 12.83
CA ALA A 50 15.31 -3.74 12.15
C ALA A 50 16.44 -3.37 13.13
N PRO A 51 17.65 -3.02 12.66
CA PRO A 51 18.66 -2.55 13.58
C PRO A 51 18.06 -1.38 14.40
N PRO A 52 18.33 -1.25 15.71
CA PRO A 52 17.65 -0.27 16.57
C PRO A 52 17.59 1.15 15.96
N ARG A 53 18.68 1.56 15.29
CA ARG A 53 18.78 2.83 14.55
C ARG A 53 17.78 3.03 13.40
N ALA A 54 17.18 1.98 12.88
CA ALA A 54 16.15 2.03 11.85
C ALA A 54 14.75 2.11 12.48
N GLU A 55 14.54 1.45 13.62
CA GLU A 55 13.30 1.56 14.41
C GLU A 55 13.16 2.98 14.98
N ASP A 56 14.23 3.49 15.60
CA ASP A 56 14.31 4.86 16.13
C ASP A 56 14.00 5.90 15.04
N ARG A 57 14.52 5.67 13.83
CA ARG A 57 14.29 6.57 12.69
C ARG A 57 12.86 6.49 12.18
N THR A 58 12.27 5.30 12.15
CA THR A 58 10.88 5.12 11.71
C THR A 58 9.94 5.83 12.69
N ALA A 59 10.17 5.65 13.99
CA ALA A 59 9.42 6.34 15.03
C ALA A 59 9.58 7.88 14.94
N ALA A 60 10.82 8.36 14.74
CA ALA A 60 11.10 9.79 14.60
C ALA A 60 10.48 10.43 13.34
N ASN A 61 10.37 9.68 12.24
CA ASN A 61 9.82 10.18 10.98
C ASN A 61 8.29 10.12 10.91
N LEU A 62 7.64 9.35 11.80
CA LEU A 62 6.21 9.12 11.74
C LEU A 62 5.36 10.42 11.91
N PRO A 63 5.69 11.35 12.83
CA PRO A 63 5.01 12.65 12.87
C PRO A 63 5.12 13.44 11.57
N VAL A 64 6.31 13.47 10.96
CA VAL A 64 6.55 14.16 9.68
C VAL A 64 5.72 13.52 8.56
N PHE A 65 5.67 12.19 8.51
CA PHE A 65 4.85 11.47 7.54
C PHE A 65 3.36 11.80 7.70
N LEU A 66 2.83 11.73 8.92
CA LEU A 66 1.42 12.01 9.21
C LEU A 66 1.04 13.46 8.88
N GLU A 67 1.89 14.42 9.23
CA GLU A 67 1.59 15.84 9.05
C GLU A 67 1.80 16.31 7.60
N HIS A 68 2.79 15.79 6.88
CA HIS A 68 3.23 16.37 5.61
C HIS A 68 3.11 15.44 4.41
N VAL A 69 3.15 14.11 4.58
CA VAL A 69 3.25 13.19 3.45
C VAL A 69 1.93 12.47 3.18
N LEU A 70 1.24 12.02 4.23
CA LEU A 70 0.12 11.09 4.12
C LEU A 70 -0.97 11.55 3.15
N THR A 71 -1.47 12.78 3.31
CA THR A 71 -2.58 13.30 2.49
C THR A 71 -2.16 13.58 1.05
N GLN A 72 -0.93 14.07 0.83
CA GLN A 72 -0.40 14.31 -0.51
C GLN A 72 -0.18 13.00 -1.27
N PHE A 73 0.41 12.01 -0.60
CA PHE A 73 0.69 10.69 -1.16
C PHE A 73 -0.60 9.96 -1.55
N THR A 74 -1.58 9.92 -0.65
CA THR A 74 -2.83 9.18 -0.87
C THR A 74 -3.80 9.86 -1.83
N ALA A 75 -3.64 11.17 -2.06
CA ALA A 75 -4.38 11.92 -3.07
C ALA A 75 -3.71 11.95 -4.46
N HIS A 76 -2.51 11.37 -4.61
CA HIS A 76 -1.78 11.43 -5.87
C HIS A 76 -2.52 10.69 -7.00
N LEU A 77 -2.63 11.34 -8.15
CA LEU A 77 -3.25 10.79 -9.34
C LEU A 77 -2.17 10.43 -10.38
N PRO A 78 -1.95 9.14 -10.67
CA PRO A 78 -0.96 8.75 -11.67
C PRO A 78 -1.44 9.09 -13.08
N ASP A 79 -0.49 9.35 -13.99
CA ASP A 79 -0.75 9.54 -15.41
C ASP A 79 -1.17 8.21 -16.06
N LEU A 80 -2.48 8.02 -16.21
CA LEU A 80 -3.05 6.79 -16.75
C LEU A 80 -2.72 6.56 -18.22
N ASP A 81 -2.49 7.60 -19.01
CA ASP A 81 -2.19 7.44 -20.43
C ASP A 81 -0.75 6.99 -20.63
N THR A 82 0.18 7.56 -19.85
CA THR A 82 1.56 7.08 -19.75
C THR A 82 1.65 5.63 -19.27
N LEU A 83 0.80 5.24 -18.30
CA LEU A 83 0.75 3.86 -17.80
C LEU A 83 0.13 2.89 -18.82
N ARG A 84 -0.95 3.29 -19.52
CA ARG A 84 -1.55 2.51 -20.63
C ARG A 84 -0.55 2.22 -21.73
N ALA A 85 0.19 3.25 -22.15
CA ALA A 85 1.18 3.15 -23.22
C ALA A 85 2.37 2.23 -22.88
N ARG A 86 2.55 1.88 -21.60
CA ARG A 86 3.62 1.00 -21.09
C ARG A 86 3.06 -0.23 -20.37
N SER A 87 1.80 -0.60 -20.64
CA SER A 87 1.13 -1.73 -19.99
C SER A 87 1.84 -3.06 -20.25
N ASP A 88 2.57 -3.17 -21.36
CA ASP A 88 3.43 -4.29 -21.72
C ASP A 88 4.62 -4.50 -20.77
N ARG A 89 5.01 -3.46 -20.02
CA ARG A 89 6.16 -3.48 -19.07
C ARG A 89 5.73 -3.32 -17.61
N LEU A 90 4.43 -3.32 -17.34
CA LEU A 90 3.87 -3.04 -16.03
C LEU A 90 3.17 -4.28 -15.48
N VAL A 91 3.44 -4.60 -14.21
CA VAL A 91 2.65 -5.56 -13.43
C VAL A 91 2.21 -4.86 -12.16
N LEU A 92 0.91 -4.81 -11.97
CA LEU A 92 0.31 -4.41 -10.70
C LEU A 92 0.17 -5.65 -9.85
N ALA A 93 0.40 -5.53 -8.55
CA ALA A 93 0.37 -6.66 -7.66
C ALA A 93 -0.25 -6.32 -6.31
N ALA A 94 -0.86 -7.33 -5.69
CA ALA A 94 -1.31 -7.27 -4.32
C ALA A 94 -1.07 -8.63 -3.63
N GLY A 95 -1.00 -8.60 -2.30
CA GLY A 95 -1.01 -9.80 -1.50
C GLY A 95 -2.34 -10.54 -1.63
N ARG A 96 -2.30 -11.88 -1.63
CA ARG A 96 -3.52 -12.72 -1.60
C ARG A 96 -4.36 -12.45 -0.36
N ASP A 97 -3.69 -12.22 0.77
CA ASP A 97 -4.37 -11.98 2.04
C ASP A 97 -4.94 -10.54 2.10
N SER A 98 -4.57 -9.69 1.13
CA SER A 98 -5.15 -8.36 0.95
C SER A 98 -6.50 -8.33 0.23
N ALA A 99 -7.11 -9.48 -0.05
CA ALA A 99 -8.44 -9.55 -0.64
C ALA A 99 -9.48 -8.78 0.20
N GLY A 100 -10.28 -7.93 -0.45
CA GLY A 100 -11.28 -7.09 0.22
C GLY A 100 -10.72 -5.90 1.01
N GLN A 101 -9.40 -5.75 1.12
CA GLN A 101 -8.78 -4.62 1.81
C GLN A 101 -8.82 -3.34 0.98
N LEU A 102 -8.96 -2.20 1.65
CA LEU A 102 -8.93 -0.88 1.04
C LEU A 102 -7.72 -0.68 0.13
N LEU A 103 -6.54 -1.07 0.60
CA LEU A 103 -5.26 -0.80 -0.05
C LEU A 103 -4.97 -1.69 -1.26
N ARG A 104 -5.74 -2.77 -1.46
CA ARG A 104 -5.66 -3.62 -2.66
C ARG A 104 -6.35 -2.98 -3.86
N ARG A 105 -7.45 -2.26 -3.62
CA ARG A 105 -8.35 -1.73 -4.66
C ARG A 105 -7.66 -0.82 -5.68
N PRO A 106 -6.75 0.10 -5.31
CA PRO A 106 -6.02 0.91 -6.29
C PRO A 106 -5.22 0.07 -7.30
N ALA A 107 -4.56 -1.02 -6.86
CA ALA A 107 -3.76 -1.86 -7.74
C ALA A 107 -4.63 -2.61 -8.76
N GLU A 108 -5.78 -3.15 -8.33
CA GLU A 108 -6.74 -3.81 -9.21
C GLU A 108 -7.36 -2.83 -10.21
N HIS A 109 -7.79 -1.65 -9.75
CA HIS A 109 -8.37 -0.66 -10.62
C HIS A 109 -7.35 -0.13 -11.64
N LEU A 110 -6.11 0.13 -11.23
CA LEU A 110 -5.06 0.55 -12.15
C LEU A 110 -4.79 -0.51 -13.21
N ALA A 111 -4.75 -1.80 -12.85
CA ALA A 111 -4.60 -2.88 -13.83
C ALA A 111 -5.74 -2.87 -14.86
N GLN A 112 -7.00 -2.80 -14.39
CA GLN A 112 -8.19 -2.73 -15.26
C GLN A 112 -8.16 -1.51 -16.20
N ARG A 113 -7.80 -0.34 -15.69
CA ARG A 113 -7.81 0.91 -16.46
C ARG A 113 -6.67 1.04 -17.45
N THR A 114 -5.56 0.36 -17.19
CA THR A 114 -4.36 0.45 -18.02
C THR A 114 -4.22 -0.73 -18.99
N GLY A 115 -4.95 -1.82 -18.75
CA GLY A 115 -4.76 -3.09 -19.47
C GLY A 115 -3.50 -3.85 -19.03
N ALA A 116 -2.79 -3.35 -18.01
CA ALA A 116 -1.62 -4.03 -17.46
C ALA A 116 -2.02 -5.29 -16.70
N ARG A 117 -1.06 -6.22 -16.57
CA ARG A 117 -1.28 -7.46 -15.84
C ARG A 117 -1.43 -7.20 -14.35
N PHE A 118 -2.32 -7.97 -13.72
CA PHE A 118 -2.46 -8.04 -12.26
C PHE A 118 -1.96 -9.40 -11.77
N ALA A 119 -1.11 -9.41 -10.75
CA ALA A 119 -0.55 -10.63 -10.18
C ALA A 119 -0.71 -10.66 -8.65
N GLU A 120 -1.10 -11.82 -8.12
CA GLU A 120 -1.18 -12.00 -6.67
C GLU A 120 0.11 -12.59 -6.10
N PHE A 121 0.53 -12.06 -4.95
CA PHE A 121 1.71 -12.49 -4.22
C PHE A 121 1.33 -13.14 -2.89
N PRO A 122 2.19 -14.03 -2.33
CA PRO A 122 1.96 -14.60 -1.00
C PRO A 122 1.92 -13.53 0.09
N GLY A 123 1.04 -13.70 1.09
CA GLY A 123 0.91 -12.80 2.24
C GLY A 123 0.01 -11.59 1.99
N GLY A 124 0.01 -10.66 2.95
CA GLY A 124 -0.57 -9.32 2.86
C GLY A 124 0.50 -8.24 2.64
N HIS A 125 0.37 -7.10 3.33
CA HIS A 125 1.31 -5.97 3.25
C HIS A 125 2.78 -6.38 3.53
N ALA A 126 2.97 -7.31 4.46
CA ALA A 126 4.29 -7.80 4.87
C ALA A 126 4.72 -9.09 4.14
N GLY A 127 4.01 -9.51 3.08
CA GLY A 127 4.17 -10.82 2.44
C GLY A 127 5.59 -11.13 1.94
N ALA A 128 6.35 -10.11 1.49
CA ALA A 128 7.75 -10.26 1.12
C ALA A 128 8.66 -10.67 2.28
N THR A 129 8.32 -10.27 3.50
CA THR A 129 9.07 -10.59 4.72
C THR A 129 8.53 -11.85 5.40
N GLN A 130 7.22 -12.07 5.38
CA GLN A 130 6.54 -13.25 5.92
C GLN A 130 6.83 -14.51 5.10
N HIS A 131 6.88 -14.39 3.77
CA HIS A 131 7.04 -15.51 2.84
C HIS A 131 8.17 -15.27 1.83
N PRO A 132 9.42 -15.01 2.26
CA PRO A 132 10.47 -14.50 1.38
C PRO A 132 10.81 -15.46 0.22
N ARG A 133 10.80 -16.77 0.47
CA ARG A 133 11.07 -17.78 -0.59
C ARG A 133 9.95 -17.83 -1.62
N ASP A 134 8.70 -17.87 -1.16
CA ASP A 134 7.54 -17.97 -2.05
C ASP A 134 7.32 -16.66 -2.82
N PHE A 135 7.54 -15.51 -2.16
CA PHE A 135 7.51 -14.19 -2.77
C PHE A 135 8.57 -14.08 -3.87
N ALA A 136 9.81 -14.51 -3.62
CA ALA A 136 10.88 -14.51 -4.63
C ALA A 136 10.57 -15.46 -5.80
N ALA A 137 9.95 -16.62 -5.53
CA ALA A 137 9.50 -17.52 -6.58
C ALA A 137 8.37 -16.92 -7.43
N ALA A 138 7.42 -16.23 -6.81
CA ALA A 138 6.36 -15.49 -7.53
C ALA A 138 6.94 -14.35 -8.38
N LEU A 139 7.87 -13.57 -7.82
CA LEU A 139 8.52 -12.47 -8.53
C LEU A 139 9.24 -12.96 -9.79
N ARG A 140 10.03 -14.04 -9.70
CA ARG A 140 10.72 -14.61 -10.87
C ARG A 140 9.73 -15.03 -11.96
N ARG A 141 8.66 -15.75 -11.61
CA ARG A 141 7.63 -16.16 -12.57
C ARG A 141 7.00 -14.96 -13.29
N VAL A 142 6.72 -13.88 -12.55
CA VAL A 142 6.15 -12.65 -13.11
C VAL A 142 7.14 -11.99 -14.08
N LEU A 143 8.41 -11.87 -13.70
CA LEU A 143 9.45 -11.26 -14.54
C LEU A 143 9.76 -12.10 -15.78
N ASP A 144 9.78 -13.42 -15.66
CA ASP A 144 10.00 -14.33 -16.79
C ASP A 144 8.85 -14.25 -17.79
N ALA A 145 7.61 -14.07 -17.32
CA ALA A 145 6.46 -13.87 -18.19
C ALA A 145 6.38 -12.45 -18.79
N GLN A 146 7.21 -11.51 -18.34
CA GLN A 146 7.32 -10.11 -18.83
C GLN A 146 8.41 -9.93 -19.89
N ARG A 147 9.20 -10.97 -20.16
CA ARG A 147 10.15 -11.01 -21.28
C ARG A 147 9.43 -11.40 -22.56
#